data_AF-A0A2W7STJ2-F1
#
_entry.id   AF-A0A2W7STJ2-F1
#
_cell.length_a   1.000
_cell.length_b   1.000
_cell.length_c   1.000
_cell.angle_alpha   90.00
_cell.angle_beta   90.00
_cell.angle_gamma   90.00
#
_symmetry.space_group_name_H-M   'P 1'
#
loop_
_entity.id
_entity.type
_entity.pdbx_description
1 polymer ?
#
loop_
_entity_poly.entity_id
_entity_poly.type
_entity_poly.pdbx_seq_one_letter_code
_entity_poly.pdbx_strand_id
1 'polypeptide(L)'
;MITTRVFNIHNGIDTAYIYIWLSKTFSIIYIGMTNNSCGPIGRAQGHFNNKGTFRKRFLEETGLGIENVNDMILLSFSLPKDRVFISTESSYRESVEYLVMKELQLRRGSVSPSFDIISWHDRFPRRTSNSVVKKIANKITNDFISVFPTL
;
A
#
# COMPACT_ATOMS: atom_id res chain seq x y z
N MET A 1 -17.99 13.48 -2.76
CA MET A 1 -18.55 12.20 -2.27
C MET A 1 -17.43 11.18 -2.30
N ILE A 2 -16.90 10.79 -1.13
CA ILE A 2 -15.88 9.74 -1.07
C ILE A 2 -16.60 8.41 -1.28
N THR A 3 -16.29 7.71 -2.36
CA THR A 3 -16.87 6.38 -2.63
C THR A 3 -15.92 5.33 -2.09
N THR A 4 -16.10 4.93 -0.83
CA THR A 4 -15.32 3.83 -0.25
C THR A 4 -15.95 2.49 -0.61
N ARG A 5 -15.31 1.71 -1.48
CA ARG A 5 -15.71 0.32 -1.76
C ARG A 5 -14.83 -0.62 -0.92
N VAL A 6 -15.42 -1.21 0.13
CA VAL A 6 -14.74 -2.21 0.98
C VAL A 6 -15.15 -3.60 0.51
N PHE A 7 -14.27 -4.26 -0.26
CA PHE A 7 -14.62 -5.53 -0.90
C PHE A 7 -14.46 -6.78 -0.03
N ASN A 8 -13.96 -6.67 1.20
CA ASN A 8 -13.89 -7.78 2.15
C ASN A 8 -14.01 -7.20 3.57
N ILE A 9 -15.01 -7.64 4.35
CA ILE A 9 -15.11 -7.25 5.75
C ILE A 9 -13.82 -7.72 6.45
N HIS A 10 -13.11 -6.73 6.95
CA HIS A 10 -11.82 -6.81 7.63
C HIS A 10 -11.82 -7.85 8.78
N ASN A 11 -10.89 -8.80 8.75
CA ASN A 11 -10.50 -9.57 9.93
C ASN A 11 -8.99 -9.40 10.15
N GLY A 12 -8.62 -8.37 10.91
CA GLY A 12 -7.22 -8.08 11.26
C GLY A 12 -6.64 -8.99 12.33
N ILE A 13 -7.43 -9.89 12.90
CA ILE A 13 -6.93 -10.86 13.87
C ILE A 13 -6.09 -11.88 13.09
N ASP A 14 -4.85 -12.07 13.55
CA ASP A 14 -3.88 -13.01 12.98
C ASP A 14 -3.70 -12.88 11.46
N THR A 15 -3.81 -11.64 10.95
CA THR A 15 -3.67 -11.35 9.53
C THR A 15 -2.85 -10.08 9.35
N ALA A 16 -1.91 -10.14 8.41
CA ALA A 16 -1.14 -8.99 7.98
C ALA A 16 -1.48 -8.62 6.54
N TYR A 17 -1.25 -7.36 6.18
CA TYR A 17 -1.61 -6.80 4.89
C TYR A 17 -0.50 -5.92 4.34
N ILE A 18 -0.36 -5.95 3.02
CA ILE A 18 0.10 -4.79 2.26
C ILE A 18 -1.13 -4.03 1.80
N TYR A 19 -1.13 -2.71 1.94
CA TYR A 19 -2.21 -1.86 1.46
C TYR A 19 -1.69 -0.77 0.53
N ILE A 20 -2.57 -0.35 -0.38
CA ILE A 20 -2.30 0.72 -1.34
C ILE A 20 -3.47 1.70 -1.29
N TRP A 21 -3.19 2.91 -0.82
CA TRP A 21 -4.08 4.06 -0.98
C TRP A 21 -3.79 4.71 -2.32
N LEU A 22 -4.82 5.06 -3.09
CA LEU A 22 -4.62 5.70 -4.40
C LEU A 22 -5.69 6.73 -4.70
N SER A 23 -5.31 7.68 -5.55
CA SER A 23 -6.21 8.58 -6.27
C SER A 23 -5.89 8.52 -7.75
N LYS A 24 -6.92 8.33 -8.57
CA LYS A 24 -6.82 8.27 -10.04
C LYS A 24 -6.72 9.67 -10.62
N THR A 25 -7.48 10.63 -10.08
CA THR A 25 -7.44 12.04 -10.48
C THR A 25 -6.05 12.63 -10.29
N PHE A 26 -5.39 12.32 -9.17
CA PHE A 26 -4.04 12.81 -8.88
C PHE A 26 -2.92 11.89 -9.38
N SER A 27 -3.26 10.73 -9.97
CA SER A 27 -2.28 9.73 -10.43
C SER A 27 -1.26 9.36 -9.36
N ILE A 28 -1.68 9.22 -8.10
CA ILE A 28 -0.79 8.98 -6.96
C ILE A 28 -1.20 7.72 -6.22
N ILE A 29 -0.20 6.93 -5.80
CA ILE A 29 -0.37 5.82 -4.87
C ILE A 29 0.57 5.92 -3.67
N TYR A 30 0.11 5.38 -2.54
CA TYR A 30 0.86 5.21 -1.31
C TYR A 30 0.75 3.78 -0.83
N ILE A 31 1.91 3.14 -0.66
CA ILE A 31 2.03 1.74 -0.26
C ILE A 31 2.41 1.70 1.21
N GLY A 32 1.81 0.76 1.95
CA GLY A 32 2.12 0.54 3.36
C GLY A 32 1.87 -0.90 3.78
N MET A 33 2.26 -1.24 5.01
CA MET A 33 2.02 -2.55 5.62
C MET A 33 1.45 -2.46 7.03
N THR A 34 0.72 -3.50 7.45
CA THR A 34 0.19 -3.59 8.82
C THR A 34 -0.10 -5.02 9.23
N ASN A 35 0.00 -5.30 10.52
CA ASN A 35 -0.55 -6.47 11.20
C ASN A 35 -1.47 -6.06 12.37
N ASN A 36 -1.96 -4.81 12.37
CA ASN A 36 -2.82 -4.29 13.42
C ASN A 36 -4.19 -4.98 13.34
N SER A 37 -4.83 -5.20 14.49
CA SER A 37 -6.17 -5.81 14.59
C SER A 37 -7.25 -5.01 13.86
N CYS A 38 -7.07 -3.71 13.67
CA CYS A 38 -7.92 -2.81 12.86
C CYS A 38 -7.50 -2.73 11.38
N GLY A 39 -6.42 -3.41 10.99
CA GLY A 39 -5.95 -3.56 9.62
C GLY A 39 -5.68 -2.26 8.86
N PRO A 40 -5.75 -2.30 7.51
CA PRO A 40 -5.46 -1.14 6.67
C PRO A 40 -6.36 0.07 6.95
N ILE A 41 -7.63 -0.13 7.31
CA ILE A 41 -8.54 0.97 7.66
C ILE A 41 -8.07 1.65 8.96
N GLY A 42 -7.67 0.88 9.98
CA GLY A 42 -7.10 1.44 11.21
C GLY A 42 -5.84 2.27 10.97
N ARG A 43 -5.09 1.98 9.89
CA ARG A 43 -3.92 2.77 9.50
C ARG A 43 -4.28 4.12 8.89
N ALA A 44 -5.51 4.32 8.41
CA ALA A 44 -5.94 5.61 7.88
C ALA A 44 -5.75 6.74 8.91
N GLN A 45 -6.07 6.50 10.19
CA GLN A 45 -5.87 7.48 11.24
C GLN A 45 -4.40 7.95 11.32
N GLY A 46 -3.44 7.03 11.18
CA GLY A 46 -2.00 7.33 11.23
C GLY A 46 -1.49 8.09 10.00
N HIS A 47 -2.12 7.90 8.84
CA HIS A 47 -1.65 8.45 7.57
C HIS A 47 -2.33 9.75 7.15
N PHE A 48 -3.59 9.93 7.54
CA PHE A 48 -4.40 11.08 7.14
C PHE A 48 -4.53 12.15 8.23
N ASN A 49 -4.06 11.94 9.46
CA ASN A 49 -4.09 13.01 10.47
C ASN A 49 -3.15 14.20 10.10
N ASN A 50 -3.18 15.28 10.88
CA ASN A 50 -2.38 16.50 10.62
C ASN A 50 -0.86 16.28 10.54
N LYS A 51 -0.35 15.20 11.14
CA LYS A 51 1.07 14.79 11.11
C LYS A 51 1.28 13.51 10.31
N GLY A 52 0.26 13.07 9.57
CA GLY A 52 0.25 11.79 8.88
C GLY A 52 1.19 11.79 7.70
N THR A 53 1.92 10.69 7.52
CA THR A 53 2.95 10.57 6.48
C THR A 53 2.37 10.69 5.08
N PHE A 54 1.22 10.08 4.81
CA PHE A 54 0.55 10.18 3.51
C PHE A 54 0.10 11.62 3.24
N ARG A 55 -0.56 12.27 4.21
CA ARG A 55 -0.98 13.68 4.10
C ARG A 55 0.19 14.60 3.78
N LYS A 56 1.31 14.46 4.52
CA LYS A 56 2.52 15.25 4.29
C LYS A 56 3.07 15.02 2.87
N ARG A 57 3.23 13.76 2.46
CA ARG A 57 3.79 13.39 1.15
C ARG A 57 2.92 13.83 0.00
N PHE A 58 1.59 13.69 0.14
CA PHE A 58 0.64 14.13 -0.86
C PHE A 58 0.72 15.63 -1.08
N LEU A 59 0.82 16.42 0.00
CA LEU A 59 1.01 17.87 -0.08
C LEU A 59 2.35 18.25 -0.73
N GLU A 60 3.44 17.55 -0.38
CA GLU A 60 4.76 17.79 -0.97
C GLU A 60 4.78 17.50 -2.49
N GLU A 61 4.08 16.47 -2.95
CA GLU A 61 4.05 16.07 -4.36
C GLU A 61 3.08 16.92 -5.19
N THR A 62 1.89 17.24 -4.66
CA THR A 62 0.82 17.88 -5.43
C THR A 62 0.67 19.38 -5.17
N GLY A 63 1.24 19.90 -4.08
CA GLY A 63 0.96 21.24 -3.58
C GLY A 63 -0.44 21.42 -2.98
N LEU A 64 -1.26 20.35 -2.92
CA LEU A 64 -2.64 20.38 -2.46
C LEU A 64 -2.84 19.50 -1.22
N GLY A 65 -3.74 19.93 -0.33
CA GLY A 65 -4.10 19.13 0.83
C GLY A 65 -5.00 17.95 0.47
N ILE A 66 -4.84 16.83 1.18
CA ILE A 66 -5.59 15.58 0.93
C ILE A 66 -7.11 15.74 1.09
N GLU A 67 -7.56 16.75 1.84
CA GLU A 67 -8.97 17.11 1.98
C GLU A 67 -9.65 17.52 0.66
N ASN A 68 -8.86 17.84 -0.38
CA ASN A 68 -9.36 18.18 -1.70
C ASN A 68 -9.52 16.95 -2.62
N VAL A 69 -9.20 15.75 -2.13
CA VAL A 69 -9.31 14.51 -2.90
C VAL A 69 -10.67 13.86 -2.68
N ASN A 70 -11.37 13.52 -3.75
CA ASN A 70 -12.72 12.93 -3.70
C ASN A 70 -12.80 11.49 -4.22
N ASP A 71 -11.70 10.92 -4.72
CA ASP A 71 -11.61 9.62 -5.39
C ASP A 71 -10.64 8.65 -4.70
N MET A 72 -10.41 8.82 -3.39
CA MET A 72 -9.52 7.94 -2.62
C MET A 72 -10.03 6.49 -2.59
N ILE A 73 -9.21 5.57 -3.06
CA ILE A 73 -9.45 4.13 -3.06
C ILE A 73 -8.42 3.43 -2.16
N LEU A 74 -8.87 2.41 -1.44
CA LEU A 74 -8.02 1.51 -0.65
C LEU A 74 -8.05 0.10 -1.26
N LEU A 75 -6.89 -0.41 -1.64
CA LEU A 75 -6.68 -1.81 -1.95
C LEU A 75 -5.90 -2.48 -0.82
N SER A 76 -6.31 -3.70 -0.45
CA SER A 76 -5.70 -4.45 0.64
C SER A 76 -5.40 -5.88 0.21
N PHE A 77 -4.15 -6.31 0.41
CA PHE A 77 -3.64 -7.60 0.00
C PHE A 77 -3.20 -8.37 1.24
N SER A 78 -3.93 -9.44 1.58
CA SER A 78 -3.60 -10.27 2.74
C SER A 78 -2.30 -11.04 2.51
N LEU A 79 -1.41 -10.98 3.50
CA LEU A 79 -0.22 -11.82 3.59
C LEU A 79 -0.57 -13.20 4.17
N PRO A 80 0.29 -14.22 3.97
CA PRO A 80 0.11 -15.52 4.61
C PRO A 80 0.01 -15.40 6.13
N LYS A 81 -0.75 -16.32 6.74
CA LYS A 81 -0.93 -16.39 8.21
C LYS A 81 0.27 -16.98 8.96
N ASP A 82 1.40 -17.21 8.27
CA ASP A 82 2.62 -17.67 8.91
C ASP A 82 3.10 -16.67 9.95
N ARG A 83 3.63 -17.17 11.08
CA ARG A 83 4.08 -16.35 12.22
C ARG A 83 5.04 -15.23 11.82
N VAL A 84 5.88 -15.47 10.80
CA VAL A 84 6.84 -14.48 10.27
C VAL A 84 6.16 -13.23 9.71
N PHE A 85 4.92 -13.31 9.23
CA PHE A 85 4.17 -12.17 8.70
C PHE A 85 3.23 -11.54 9.71
N ILE A 86 2.75 -12.28 10.71
CA ILE A 86 1.76 -11.76 11.68
C ILE A 86 2.40 -11.27 12.98
N SER A 87 3.63 -11.69 13.29
CA SER A 87 4.32 -11.29 14.53
C SER A 87 4.71 -9.81 14.57
N THR A 88 5.09 -9.31 15.74
CA THR A 88 5.56 -7.92 15.91
C THR A 88 6.80 -7.60 15.09
N GLU A 89 7.65 -8.59 14.83
CA GLU A 89 8.79 -8.49 13.92
C GLU A 89 8.29 -8.17 12.50
N SER A 90 8.84 -7.11 11.88
CA SER A 90 8.33 -6.55 10.63
C SER A 90 9.18 -6.82 9.41
N SER A 91 10.39 -7.39 9.54
CA SER A 91 11.34 -7.48 8.42
C SER A 91 10.80 -8.22 7.19
N TYR A 92 9.96 -9.24 7.40
CA TYR A 92 9.29 -9.93 6.30
C TYR A 92 8.25 -9.04 5.61
N ARG A 93 7.42 -8.34 6.38
CA ARG A 93 6.40 -7.41 5.84
C ARG A 93 7.03 -6.22 5.12
N GLU A 94 8.03 -5.61 5.74
CA GLU A 94 8.82 -4.51 5.16
C GLU A 94 9.49 -4.94 3.85
N SER A 95 10.00 -6.17 3.78
CA SER A 95 10.60 -6.68 2.55
C SER A 95 9.57 -6.91 1.45
N VAL A 96 8.35 -7.35 1.78
CA VAL A 96 7.26 -7.45 0.79
C VAL A 96 6.84 -6.05 0.33
N GLU A 97 6.59 -5.12 1.25
CA GLU A 97 6.23 -3.71 0.97
C GLU A 97 7.24 -3.05 0.03
N TYR A 98 8.53 -3.16 0.37
CA TYR A 98 9.63 -2.61 -0.42
C TYR A 98 9.68 -3.19 -1.83
N LEU A 99 9.56 -4.52 -1.97
CA LEU A 99 9.59 -5.16 -3.28
C LEU A 99 8.37 -4.77 -4.11
N VAL A 100 7.18 -4.73 -3.53
CA VAL A 100 5.97 -4.23 -4.22
C VAL A 100 6.18 -2.81 -4.72
N MET A 101 6.71 -1.94 -3.87
CA MET A 101 7.03 -0.56 -4.23
C MET A 101 8.01 -0.48 -5.41
N LYS A 102 9.10 -1.26 -5.39
CA LYS A 102 10.10 -1.26 -6.47
C LYS A 102 9.57 -1.82 -7.77
N GLU A 103 8.83 -2.93 -7.72
CA GLU A 103 8.24 -3.53 -8.92
C GLU A 103 7.19 -2.61 -9.56
N LEU A 104 6.34 -1.97 -8.75
CA LEU A 104 5.39 -0.97 -9.25
C LEU A 104 6.10 0.25 -9.81
N GLN A 105 7.19 0.72 -9.20
CA GLN A 105 7.98 1.83 -9.72
C GLN A 105 8.54 1.52 -11.12
N LEU A 106 9.03 0.30 -11.34
CA LEU A 106 9.55 -0.15 -12.63
C LEU A 106 8.45 -0.30 -13.69
N ARG A 107 7.25 -0.71 -13.27
CA ARG A 107 6.14 -1.03 -14.17
C ARG A 107 5.13 0.10 -14.36
N ARG A 108 5.20 1.19 -13.60
CA ARG A 108 4.22 2.29 -13.67
C ARG A 108 4.01 2.83 -15.09
N GLY A 109 5.07 2.89 -15.90
CA GLY A 109 5.03 3.36 -17.28
C GLY A 109 4.37 2.41 -18.29
N SER A 110 4.11 1.14 -17.90
CA SER A 110 3.39 0.18 -18.74
C SER A 110 1.89 0.12 -18.45
N VAL A 111 1.39 0.99 -17.57
CA VAL A 111 -0.02 1.09 -17.18
C VAL A 111 -0.57 2.44 -17.62
N SER A 112 -1.80 2.45 -18.14
CA SER A 112 -2.51 3.69 -18.50
C SER A 112 -3.84 3.77 -17.72
N PRO A 113 -4.09 4.84 -16.94
CA PRO A 113 -3.15 5.94 -16.66
C PRO A 113 -1.90 5.46 -15.89
N SER A 114 -0.81 6.23 -15.95
CA SER A 114 0.38 6.00 -15.09
C SER A 114 0.10 6.54 -13.68
N PHE A 115 1.01 6.28 -12.74
CA PHE A 115 0.94 6.80 -11.39
C PHE A 115 2.33 7.07 -10.80
N ASP A 116 2.37 7.99 -9.83
CA ASP A 116 3.51 8.27 -8.97
C ASP A 116 3.35 7.57 -7.61
N ILE A 117 4.48 7.13 -7.05
CA ILE A 117 4.53 6.44 -5.76
C ILE A 117 5.12 7.41 -4.75
N ILE A 118 4.34 7.79 -3.74
CA ILE A 118 4.74 8.79 -2.73
C ILE A 118 5.09 8.19 -1.36
N SER A 119 4.98 6.86 -1.22
CA SER A 119 5.59 6.11 -0.13
C SER A 119 7.08 5.91 -0.38
N TRP A 120 7.89 5.90 0.68
CA TRP A 120 9.33 5.77 0.59
C TRP A 120 9.88 4.75 1.60
N HIS A 121 11.01 4.12 1.25
CA HIS A 121 11.82 3.35 2.21
C HIS A 121 13.21 3.97 2.27
N ASP A 122 13.67 4.29 3.48
CA ASP A 122 15.00 4.84 3.77
C ASP A 122 16.09 3.76 3.79
N ARG A 123 15.70 2.48 3.83
CA ARG A 123 16.59 1.34 4.00
C ARG A 123 16.20 0.18 3.10
N PHE A 124 17.20 -0.64 2.78
CA PHE A 124 17.00 -1.92 2.11
C PHE A 124 16.62 -3.01 3.15
N PRO A 125 15.41 -3.58 3.12
CA PRO A 125 14.99 -4.55 4.13
C PRO A 125 15.76 -5.88 4.04
N ARG A 126 15.86 -6.59 5.19
CA ARG A 126 16.74 -7.75 5.35
C ARG A 126 16.28 -9.03 4.64
N ARG A 127 15.00 -9.14 4.27
CA ARG A 127 14.40 -10.39 3.73
C ARG A 127 14.04 -10.30 2.25
N THR A 128 14.52 -9.29 1.54
CA THR A 128 14.26 -9.08 0.10
C THR A 128 14.80 -10.21 -0.79
N SER A 129 15.80 -10.95 -0.34
CA SER A 129 16.33 -12.12 -1.06
C SER A 129 15.49 -13.39 -0.89
N ASN A 130 14.58 -13.44 0.09
CA ASN A 130 13.75 -14.61 0.39
C ASN A 130 12.78 -14.91 -0.75
N SER A 131 12.73 -16.17 -1.20
CA SER A 131 11.92 -16.61 -2.34
C SER A 131 10.41 -16.47 -2.10
N VAL A 132 9.94 -16.73 -0.88
CA VAL A 132 8.54 -16.56 -0.48
C VAL A 132 8.15 -15.09 -0.52
N VAL A 133 8.99 -14.21 0.03
CA VAL A 133 8.77 -12.75 -0.01
C VAL A 133 8.68 -12.24 -1.44
N LYS A 134 9.61 -12.64 -2.32
CA LYS A 134 9.58 -12.28 -3.75
C LYS A 134 8.31 -12.77 -4.45
N LYS A 135 7.91 -14.02 -4.20
CA LYS A 135 6.71 -14.60 -4.79
C LYS A 135 5.45 -13.84 -4.38
N ILE A 136 5.34 -13.49 -3.10
CA ILE A 136 4.21 -12.71 -2.58
C ILE A 136 4.21 -11.31 -3.18
N ALA A 137 5.35 -10.61 -3.18
CA ALA A 137 5.45 -9.28 -3.76
C ALA A 137 5.05 -9.26 -5.25
N ASN A 138 5.56 -10.21 -6.04
CA ASN A 138 5.20 -10.33 -7.45
C ASN A 138 3.71 -10.59 -7.66
N LYS A 139 3.09 -11.43 -6.81
CA LYS A 139 1.65 -11.66 -6.86
C LYS A 139 0.88 -10.36 -6.60
N ILE A 140 1.19 -9.64 -5.53
CA ILE A 140 0.54 -8.37 -5.17
C ILE A 140 0.68 -7.34 -6.30
N THR A 141 1.89 -7.20 -6.85
CA THR A 141 2.16 -6.29 -7.98
C THR A 141 1.32 -6.65 -9.20
N ASN A 142 1.23 -7.94 -9.56
CA ASN A 142 0.43 -8.39 -10.70
C ASN A 142 -1.07 -8.15 -10.48
N ASP A 143 -1.57 -8.50 -9.29
CA ASP A 143 -2.96 -8.30 -8.91
C ASP A 143 -3.31 -6.80 -8.97
N PHE A 144 -2.44 -5.93 -8.45
CA PHE A 144 -2.61 -4.48 -8.54
C PHE A 144 -2.66 -3.98 -9.98
N ILE A 145 -1.67 -4.35 -10.81
CA ILE A 145 -1.59 -3.89 -12.21
C ILE A 145 -2.77 -4.38 -13.04
N SER A 146 -3.30 -5.57 -12.76
CA SER A 146 -4.49 -6.09 -13.43
C SER A 146 -5.75 -5.31 -13.09
N VAL A 147 -5.87 -4.81 -11.86
CA VAL A 147 -7.08 -4.14 -11.37
C VAL A 147 -7.01 -2.62 -11.58
N PHE A 148 -5.82 -2.01 -11.49
CA PHE A 148 -5.67 -0.57 -11.51
C PHE A 148 -6.30 0.15 -12.73
N PRO A 149 -6.21 -0.36 -13.98
CA PRO A 149 -6.84 0.29 -15.12
C PRO A 149 -8.38 0.34 -15.07
N THR A 150 -9.01 -0.55 -14.32
CA THR A 150 -10.48 -0.69 -14.25
C THR A 150 -11.11 0.01 -13.04
N LEU A 151 -10.27 0.54 -12.13
CA LEU A 151 -10.67 1.41 -11.02
C LEU A 151 -10.90 2.84 -11.49
#